data_AF-A0A2N9N9W8-F1
#
_entry.id   AF-A0A2N9N9W8-F1
#
_cell.length_a   1.000
_cell.length_b   1.000
_cell.length_c   1.000
_cell.angle_alpha   90.00
_cell.angle_beta   90.00
_cell.angle_gamma   90.00
#
_symmetry.space_group_name_H-M   'P 1'
#
loop_
_entity.id
_entity.type
_entity.pdbx_description
1 polymer ?
#
loop_
_entity_poly.entity_id
_entity_poly.type
_entity_poly.pdbx_seq_one_letter_code
_entity_poly.pdbx_strand_id
1 'polypeptide(L)'
;MRAVLSGMKRILWITLLGLILPGSAFADSSSQVDFGNSGGTLTGWSGGMSLVGSTLVSVVNYDGLGTVTGSDLGTLTFVTGPLISGNLGTGAVFAGGGSFQIATNGTNGLPDGVIFTGSFSGDVVWRLQLFSNGSREYTLTGPISGTLVEGNQNIAVVGLTVQLTVTIGKNNQVVDWRSILIASGNTTLTPVVPEPSTLGLLGTGLVAVAALVRYRLRSR
;
A
#
# COMPACT_ATOMS: atom_id res chain seq x y z
N MET A 1 -36.39 -5.49 43.96
CA MET A 1 -35.02 -4.88 43.92
C MET A 1 -33.97 -5.67 43.13
N ARG A 2 -34.07 -7.01 42.93
CA ARG A 2 -33.04 -7.79 42.21
C ARG A 2 -32.94 -7.55 40.69
N ALA A 3 -34.00 -7.10 40.01
CA ALA A 3 -34.01 -6.88 38.55
C ALA A 3 -33.23 -5.64 38.06
N VAL A 4 -32.89 -4.72 38.97
CA VAL A 4 -32.22 -3.45 38.63
C VAL A 4 -30.70 -3.62 38.56
N LEU A 5 -30.14 -4.41 39.47
CA LEU A 5 -28.69 -4.65 39.51
C LEU A 5 -28.18 -5.38 38.26
N SER A 6 -29.02 -6.16 37.57
CA SER A 6 -28.62 -6.87 36.35
C SER A 6 -28.46 -5.91 35.15
N GLY A 7 -29.26 -4.84 35.07
CA GLY A 7 -29.18 -3.85 33.98
C GLY A 7 -27.99 -2.90 34.08
N MET A 8 -27.66 -2.43 35.31
CA MET A 8 -26.51 -1.53 35.52
C MET A 8 -25.17 -2.22 35.26
N LYS A 9 -25.04 -3.52 35.61
CA LYS A 9 -23.85 -4.31 35.27
C LYS A 9 -23.65 -4.40 33.76
N ARG A 10 -24.70 -4.66 32.98
CA ARG A 10 -24.62 -4.75 31.50
C ARG A 10 -24.20 -3.44 30.85
N ILE A 11 -24.72 -2.31 31.31
CA ILE A 11 -24.33 -0.99 30.79
C ILE A 11 -22.86 -0.72 31.09
N LEU A 12 -22.40 -1.02 32.31
CA LEU A 12 -21.00 -0.84 32.71
C LEU A 12 -20.04 -1.71 31.90
N TRP A 13 -20.43 -2.94 31.55
CA TRP A 13 -19.67 -3.80 30.64
C TRP A 13 -19.60 -3.24 29.22
N ILE A 14 -20.68 -2.63 28.71
CA ILE A 14 -20.70 -2.00 27.38
C ILE A 14 -19.83 -0.74 27.34
N THR A 15 -19.88 0.11 28.38
CA THR A 15 -18.98 1.27 28.46
C THR A 15 -17.53 0.84 28.63
N LEU A 16 -17.25 -0.20 29.42
CA LEU A 16 -15.91 -0.74 29.59
C LEU A 16 -15.39 -1.35 28.28
N LEU A 17 -16.21 -2.12 27.56
CA LEU A 17 -15.88 -2.63 26.22
C LEU A 17 -15.62 -1.49 25.23
N GLY A 18 -16.47 -0.45 25.22
CA GLY A 18 -16.28 0.77 24.42
C GLY A 18 -15.02 1.56 24.78
N LEU A 19 -14.56 1.49 26.03
CA LEU A 19 -13.34 2.16 26.51
C LEU A 19 -12.06 1.33 26.26
N ILE A 20 -12.17 0.01 26.06
CA ILE A 20 -11.05 -0.86 25.67
C ILE A 20 -10.88 -0.91 24.14
N LEU A 21 -11.92 -0.53 23.38
CA LEU A 21 -11.91 -0.51 21.91
C LEU A 21 -11.02 0.54 21.21
N PRO A 22 -10.57 1.67 21.81
CA PRO A 22 -9.62 2.56 21.15
C PRO A 22 -8.17 2.07 21.37
N GLY A 23 -7.92 0.77 21.16
CA GLY A 23 -6.56 0.23 21.04
C GLY A 23 -5.98 0.37 19.61
N SER A 24 -6.83 0.68 18.62
CA SER A 24 -6.43 0.82 17.21
C SER A 24 -6.50 2.26 16.68
N ALA A 25 -6.99 3.20 17.49
CA ALA A 25 -7.15 4.60 17.08
C ALA A 25 -5.90 5.46 17.25
N PHE A 26 -4.90 4.93 17.95
CA PHE A 26 -3.53 5.43 17.96
C PHE A 26 -2.66 4.42 17.25
N ALA A 27 -2.91 4.19 15.96
CA ALA A 27 -1.79 3.84 15.11
C ALA A 27 -0.88 5.06 15.18
N ASP A 28 0.18 4.95 16.00
CA ASP A 28 1.37 5.80 15.86
C ASP A 28 1.63 5.81 14.37
N SER A 29 1.37 6.96 13.74
CA SER A 29 1.26 7.04 12.29
C SER A 29 2.68 6.87 11.78
N SER A 30 3.08 5.60 11.60
CA SER A 30 4.37 5.22 11.09
C SER A 30 4.52 5.96 9.77
N SER A 31 5.57 6.77 9.74
CA SER A 31 5.96 7.60 8.62
C SER A 31 5.81 6.82 7.32
N GLN A 32 5.34 7.50 6.28
CA GLN A 32 5.37 7.00 4.91
C GLN A 32 6.60 6.10 4.66
N VAL A 33 6.34 4.88 4.18
CA VAL A 33 7.38 3.88 3.90
C VAL A 33 7.66 3.87 2.41
N ASP A 34 8.93 4.04 2.05
CA ASP A 34 9.37 4.08 0.65
C ASP A 34 10.25 2.88 0.31
N PHE A 35 9.99 2.27 -0.84
CA PHE A 35 10.72 1.15 -1.39
C PHE A 35 11.30 1.54 -2.75
N GLY A 36 12.62 1.62 -2.83
CA GLY A 36 13.34 1.79 -4.08
C GLY A 36 13.77 0.43 -4.62
N ASN A 37 13.46 0.18 -5.89
CA ASN A 37 13.83 -1.05 -6.60
C ASN A 37 14.59 -0.75 -7.90
N SER A 38 15.37 -1.71 -8.37
CA SER A 38 16.06 -1.62 -9.66
C SER A 38 16.16 -3.01 -10.30
N GLY A 39 16.39 -3.03 -11.61
CA GLY A 39 16.42 -4.26 -12.39
C GLY A 39 15.08 -5.00 -12.42
N GLY A 40 15.13 -6.23 -12.89
CA GLY A 40 13.95 -7.02 -13.18
C GLY A 40 13.44 -6.82 -14.60
N THR A 41 12.58 -7.75 -15.01
CA THR A 41 12.00 -7.81 -16.35
C THR A 41 10.51 -7.52 -16.25
N LEU A 42 10.09 -6.48 -16.96
CA LEU A 42 8.70 -6.10 -17.11
C LEU A 42 8.17 -6.70 -18.42
N THR A 43 7.24 -7.66 -18.29
CA THR A 43 6.65 -8.39 -19.42
C THR A 43 5.20 -8.00 -19.60
N GLY A 44 4.77 -7.60 -20.80
CA GLY A 44 3.43 -7.07 -21.04
C GLY A 44 2.68 -7.71 -22.21
N TRP A 45 1.37 -7.89 -22.05
CA TRP A 45 0.43 -8.31 -23.10
C TRP A 45 -0.98 -7.76 -22.82
N SER A 46 -1.98 -8.14 -23.62
CA SER A 46 -3.37 -7.69 -23.45
C SER A 46 -4.00 -8.11 -22.11
N GLY A 47 -3.51 -9.18 -21.49
CA GLY A 47 -4.00 -9.68 -20.21
C GLY A 47 -3.37 -8.99 -18.99
N GLY A 48 -2.39 -8.11 -19.19
CA GLY A 48 -1.73 -7.35 -18.13
C GLY A 48 -0.23 -7.25 -18.33
N MET A 49 0.42 -6.63 -17.35
CA MET A 49 1.86 -6.47 -17.28
C MET A 49 2.38 -7.06 -15.97
N SER A 50 3.50 -7.76 -16.04
CA SER A 50 4.13 -8.46 -14.93
C SER A 50 5.57 -8.01 -14.73
N LEU A 51 5.95 -7.69 -13.49
CA LEU A 51 7.34 -7.45 -13.11
C LEU A 51 7.86 -8.63 -12.28
N VAL A 52 8.96 -9.23 -12.75
CA VAL A 52 9.67 -10.31 -12.06
C VAL A 52 11.15 -10.02 -11.99
N GLY A 53 11.79 -10.44 -10.89
CA GLY A 53 13.24 -10.34 -10.71
C GLY A 53 13.75 -8.95 -10.40
N SER A 54 12.88 -8.02 -9.97
CA SER A 54 13.31 -6.71 -9.48
C SER A 54 13.87 -6.84 -8.07
N THR A 55 14.98 -6.15 -7.79
CA THR A 55 15.64 -6.16 -6.48
C THR A 55 15.39 -4.85 -5.74
N LEU A 56 15.17 -4.94 -4.44
CA LEU A 56 15.11 -3.78 -3.56
C LEU A 56 16.53 -3.25 -3.33
N VAL A 57 16.71 -1.95 -3.53
CA VAL A 57 17.99 -1.24 -3.32
C VAL A 57 17.92 -0.23 -2.19
N SER A 58 16.72 0.20 -1.81
CA SER A 58 16.50 1.04 -0.65
C SER A 58 15.14 0.79 0.00
N VAL A 59 15.11 0.84 1.33
CA VAL A 59 13.89 0.83 2.15
C VAL A 59 14.00 1.98 3.15
N VAL A 60 12.95 2.79 3.29
CA VAL A 60 12.95 3.97 4.16
C VAL A 60 11.77 3.90 5.10
N ASN A 61 11.99 4.20 6.39
CA ASN A 61 10.96 4.30 7.44
C ASN A 61 10.22 3.01 7.80
N TYR A 62 10.64 1.86 7.28
CA TYR A 62 10.03 0.57 7.61
C TYR A 62 10.30 0.20 9.07
N ASP A 63 9.24 -0.05 9.85
CA ASP A 63 9.32 -0.43 11.28
C ASP A 63 10.16 0.54 12.14
N GLY A 64 10.06 1.83 11.82
CA GLY A 64 10.81 2.89 12.51
C GLY A 64 12.30 2.92 12.21
N LEU A 65 12.78 2.09 11.26
CA LEU A 65 14.13 2.20 10.74
C LEU A 65 14.31 3.50 9.96
N GLY A 66 15.55 3.99 9.86
CA GLY A 66 15.88 5.09 8.96
C GLY A 66 15.95 4.61 7.50
N THR A 67 16.86 5.21 6.73
CA THR A 67 17.17 4.76 5.38
C THR A 67 18.07 3.52 5.42
N VAL A 68 17.59 2.41 4.87
CA VAL A 68 18.36 1.19 4.62
C VAL A 68 18.68 1.11 3.14
N THR A 69 19.95 0.92 2.77
CA THR A 69 20.40 0.77 1.38
C THR A 69 21.21 -0.51 1.20
N GLY A 70 21.13 -1.12 0.02
CA GLY A 70 21.91 -2.31 -0.32
C GLY A 70 21.81 -2.65 -1.81
N SER A 71 22.57 -3.65 -2.25
CA SER A 71 22.49 -4.16 -3.63
C SER A 71 21.36 -5.19 -3.82
N ASP A 72 20.96 -5.83 -2.73
CA ASP A 72 19.85 -6.79 -2.67
C ASP A 72 19.27 -6.80 -1.25
N LEU A 73 18.16 -6.09 -1.06
CA LEU A 73 17.39 -6.08 0.19
C LEU A 73 16.15 -6.97 0.11
N GLY A 74 15.96 -7.68 -1.01
CA GLY A 74 14.76 -8.43 -1.32
C GLY A 74 14.20 -8.11 -2.71
N THR A 75 12.90 -8.32 -2.89
CA THR A 75 12.25 -8.28 -4.21
C THR A 75 10.96 -7.47 -4.23
N LEU A 76 10.67 -6.91 -5.40
CA LEU A 76 9.38 -6.31 -5.74
C LEU A 76 8.82 -7.01 -6.98
N THR A 77 7.60 -7.50 -6.87
CA THR A 77 6.90 -8.17 -7.98
C THR A 77 5.46 -7.70 -8.07
N PHE A 78 4.93 -7.64 -9.29
CA PHE A 78 3.53 -7.33 -9.49
C PHE A 78 2.99 -7.91 -10.78
N VAL A 79 1.66 -7.98 -10.86
CA VAL A 79 0.87 -8.19 -12.07
C VAL A 79 -0.26 -7.16 -12.07
N THR A 80 -0.46 -6.45 -13.18
CA THR A 80 -1.58 -5.50 -13.34
C THR A 80 -2.88 -6.22 -13.73
N GLY A 81 -4.00 -5.50 -13.80
CA GLY A 81 -5.18 -5.96 -14.54
C GLY A 81 -4.96 -5.95 -16.06
N PRO A 82 -5.96 -6.36 -16.85
CA PRO A 82 -5.89 -6.41 -18.31
C PRO A 82 -5.77 -5.02 -18.95
N LEU A 83 -5.27 -4.98 -20.18
CA LEU A 83 -5.19 -3.77 -20.98
C LEU A 83 -6.61 -3.27 -21.31
N ILE A 84 -6.91 -2.02 -20.94
CA ILE A 84 -8.20 -1.38 -21.21
C ILE A 84 -8.14 -0.34 -22.33
N SER A 85 -6.98 0.29 -22.57
CA SER A 85 -6.80 1.20 -23.71
C SER A 85 -5.33 1.35 -24.12
N GLY A 86 -5.11 1.81 -25.35
CA GLY A 86 -3.77 2.05 -25.89
C GLY A 86 -3.04 0.78 -26.32
N ASN A 87 -1.71 0.84 -26.38
CA ASN A 87 -0.84 -0.30 -26.68
C ASN A 87 0.55 -0.10 -26.05
N LEU A 88 1.28 -1.18 -25.86
CA LEU A 88 2.58 -1.14 -25.18
C LEU A 88 3.67 -0.32 -25.89
N GLY A 89 3.55 -0.11 -27.21
CA GLY A 89 4.53 0.64 -27.99
C GLY A 89 4.32 2.16 -28.01
N THR A 90 3.11 2.65 -27.73
CA THR A 90 2.80 4.10 -27.73
C THR A 90 2.24 4.61 -26.41
N GLY A 91 2.04 3.73 -25.44
CA GLY A 91 1.40 4.01 -24.16
C GLY A 91 0.06 3.29 -24.02
N ALA A 92 -0.20 2.83 -22.82
CA ALA A 92 -1.31 1.94 -22.48
C ALA A 92 -1.92 2.30 -21.12
N VAL A 93 -3.17 1.88 -20.91
CA VAL A 93 -3.80 1.88 -19.61
C VAL A 93 -4.28 0.46 -19.32
N PHE A 94 -3.94 -0.04 -18.14
CA PHE A 94 -4.39 -1.32 -17.61
C PHE A 94 -5.39 -1.08 -16.49
N ALA A 95 -6.37 -1.96 -16.37
CA ALA A 95 -7.29 -1.94 -15.24
C ALA A 95 -6.53 -2.19 -13.92
N GLY A 96 -7.12 -1.72 -12.82
CA GLY A 96 -6.74 -2.15 -11.48
C GLY A 96 -6.94 -3.64 -11.24
N GLY A 97 -6.57 -4.10 -10.04
CA GLY A 97 -6.55 -5.50 -9.63
C GLY A 97 -5.15 -6.10 -9.76
N GLY A 98 -5.10 -7.39 -10.09
CA GLY A 98 -3.86 -8.17 -10.16
C GLY A 98 -3.24 -8.40 -8.78
N SER A 99 -1.91 -8.37 -8.69
CA SER A 99 -1.15 -8.60 -7.45
C SER A 99 0.04 -7.65 -7.35
N PHE A 100 0.42 -7.31 -6.12
CA PHE A 100 1.62 -6.52 -5.83
C PHE A 100 2.23 -7.04 -4.54
N GLN A 101 3.51 -7.42 -4.56
CA GLN A 101 4.22 -7.98 -3.42
C GLN A 101 5.59 -7.36 -3.27
N ILE A 102 5.93 -7.06 -2.02
CA ILE A 102 7.28 -6.68 -1.61
C ILE A 102 7.73 -7.67 -0.54
N ALA A 103 8.88 -8.29 -0.78
CA ALA A 103 9.51 -9.19 0.17
C ALA A 103 10.92 -8.71 0.48
N THR A 104 11.33 -8.82 1.73
CA THR A 104 12.70 -8.53 2.19
C THR A 104 13.43 -9.84 2.51
N ASN A 105 14.76 -9.80 2.55
CA ASN A 105 15.61 -10.99 2.65
C ASN A 105 16.37 -11.12 3.98
N GLY A 106 15.95 -10.39 5.03
CA GLY A 106 16.65 -10.42 6.33
C GLY A 106 17.86 -9.48 6.45
N THR A 107 18.26 -8.82 5.36
CA THR A 107 19.50 -8.02 5.33
C THR A 107 19.33 -6.66 6.04
N ASN A 108 20.38 -6.20 6.73
CA ASN A 108 20.44 -4.88 7.37
C ASN A 108 19.30 -4.57 8.36
N GLY A 109 18.80 -5.59 9.05
CA GLY A 109 17.75 -5.46 10.07
C GLY A 109 16.33 -5.49 9.53
N LEU A 110 16.14 -5.60 8.21
CA LEU A 110 14.85 -5.92 7.62
C LEU A 110 14.46 -7.37 7.98
N PRO A 111 13.16 -7.70 8.08
CA PRO A 111 12.73 -9.08 8.26
C PRO A 111 12.97 -9.92 7.00
N ASP A 112 12.86 -11.24 7.13
CA ASP A 112 12.88 -12.16 6.01
C ASP A 112 11.44 -12.60 5.68
N GLY A 113 11.03 -12.43 4.42
CA GLY A 113 9.70 -12.79 3.93
C GLY A 113 8.92 -11.64 3.31
N VAL A 114 7.64 -11.92 3.01
CA VAL A 114 6.73 -10.94 2.39
C VAL A 114 6.27 -9.93 3.43
N ILE A 115 6.59 -8.66 3.20
CA ILE A 115 6.23 -7.55 4.09
C ILE A 115 5.07 -6.72 3.55
N PHE A 116 4.82 -6.74 2.24
CA PHE A 116 3.65 -6.11 1.66
C PHE A 116 2.92 -7.07 0.73
N THR A 117 1.60 -7.15 0.88
CA THR A 117 0.72 -7.83 -0.08
C THR A 117 -0.44 -6.92 -0.42
N GLY A 118 -0.64 -6.67 -1.71
CA GLY A 118 -1.71 -5.81 -2.21
C GLY A 118 -2.02 -6.06 -3.68
N SER A 119 -2.71 -5.09 -4.26
CA SER A 119 -3.05 -5.03 -5.68
C SER A 119 -3.18 -3.59 -6.14
N PHE A 120 -3.29 -3.36 -7.44
CA PHE A 120 -3.58 -2.03 -7.98
C PHE A 120 -5.02 -1.64 -7.63
N SER A 121 -5.21 -0.52 -6.95
CA SER A 121 -6.53 -0.06 -6.51
C SER A 121 -7.29 0.73 -7.58
N GLY A 122 -6.63 1.02 -8.70
CA GLY A 122 -7.18 1.77 -9.83
C GLY A 122 -6.33 1.57 -11.07
N ASP A 123 -6.62 2.36 -12.11
CA ASP A 123 -5.96 2.23 -13.40
C ASP A 123 -4.44 2.41 -13.32
N VAL A 124 -3.73 1.56 -14.05
CA VAL A 124 -2.28 1.58 -14.17
C VAL A 124 -1.90 2.16 -15.52
N VAL A 125 -1.20 3.28 -15.50
CA VAL A 125 -0.84 4.05 -16.69
C VAL A 125 0.57 3.70 -17.12
N TRP A 126 0.73 3.27 -18.38
CA TRP A 126 1.98 3.07 -19.07
C TRP A 126 2.21 4.22 -20.05
N ARG A 127 3.11 5.14 -19.72
CA ARG A 127 3.33 6.37 -20.49
C ARG A 127 4.65 6.29 -21.25
N LEU A 128 4.60 6.60 -22.55
CA LEU A 128 5.79 6.83 -23.38
C LEU A 128 6.22 8.29 -23.31
N GLN A 129 7.51 8.53 -23.10
CA GLN A 129 8.17 9.80 -23.33
C GLN A 129 9.19 9.65 -24.46
N LEU A 130 9.07 10.52 -25.47
CA LEU A 130 9.99 10.61 -26.59
C LEU A 130 10.95 11.77 -26.36
N PHE A 131 12.25 11.50 -26.50
CA PHE A 131 13.27 12.53 -26.45
C PHE A 131 13.68 12.96 -27.87
N SER A 132 14.21 14.19 -27.97
CA SER A 132 14.66 14.77 -29.26
C SER A 132 15.76 13.96 -29.95
N ASN A 133 16.50 13.13 -29.20
CA ASN A 133 17.51 12.22 -29.71
C ASN A 133 16.93 10.88 -30.23
N GLY A 134 15.60 10.71 -30.24
CA GLY A 134 14.92 9.48 -30.66
C GLY A 134 14.82 8.40 -29.59
N SER A 135 15.41 8.61 -28.39
CA SER A 135 15.29 7.68 -27.27
C SER A 135 13.86 7.64 -26.73
N ARG A 136 13.49 6.48 -26.18
CA ARG A 136 12.17 6.24 -25.61
C ARG A 136 12.31 5.85 -24.14
N GLU A 137 11.56 6.51 -23.30
CA GLU A 137 11.44 6.14 -21.90
C GLU A 137 10.00 5.81 -21.63
N TYR A 138 9.77 4.79 -20.82
CA TYR A 138 8.43 4.46 -20.40
C TYR A 138 8.33 4.41 -18.89
N THR A 139 7.24 4.96 -18.39
CA THR A 139 6.92 5.00 -16.97
C THR A 139 5.60 4.28 -16.74
N LEU A 140 5.62 3.26 -15.89
CA LEU A 140 4.42 2.65 -15.33
C LEU A 140 4.10 3.37 -14.01
N THR A 141 2.85 3.78 -13.85
CA THR A 141 2.37 4.41 -12.61
C THR A 141 1.01 3.86 -12.27
N GLY A 142 0.79 3.48 -11.01
CA GLY A 142 -0.51 2.99 -10.57
C GLY A 142 -0.69 3.16 -9.07
N PRO A 143 -1.92 3.48 -8.62
CA PRO A 143 -2.24 3.45 -7.20
C PRO A 143 -2.33 1.99 -6.73
N ILE A 144 -1.85 1.75 -5.52
CA ILE A 144 -1.87 0.43 -4.89
C ILE A 144 -2.52 0.52 -3.51
N SER A 145 -3.10 -0.59 -3.07
CA SER A 145 -3.60 -0.74 -1.71
C SER A 145 -3.35 -2.17 -1.24
N GLY A 146 -3.13 -2.34 0.05
CA GLY A 146 -2.89 -3.64 0.62
C GLY A 146 -2.58 -3.58 2.10
N THR A 147 -1.86 -4.61 2.54
CA THR A 147 -1.44 -4.76 3.93
C THR A 147 0.08 -4.74 3.98
N LEU A 148 0.63 -3.82 4.77
CA LEU A 148 2.03 -3.79 5.19
C LEU A 148 2.16 -4.49 6.53
N VAL A 149 3.13 -5.38 6.67
CA VAL A 149 3.50 -5.99 7.94
C VAL A 149 4.61 -5.12 8.52
N GLU A 150 4.41 -4.57 9.72
CA GLU A 150 5.47 -3.91 10.50
C GLU A 150 5.48 -4.55 11.90
N GLY A 151 6.65 -5.03 12.33
CA GLY A 151 6.76 -5.91 13.50
C GLY A 151 5.80 -7.11 13.41
N ASN A 152 4.87 -7.20 14.36
CA ASN A 152 3.83 -8.24 14.42
C ASN A 152 2.43 -7.69 14.07
N GLN A 153 2.34 -6.54 13.41
CA GLN A 153 1.08 -5.87 13.08
C GLN A 153 0.84 -5.85 11.57
N ASN A 154 -0.43 -6.04 11.19
CA ASN A 154 -0.91 -5.89 9.83
C ASN A 154 -1.56 -4.52 9.68
N ILE A 155 -0.93 -3.64 8.92
CA ILE A 155 -1.33 -2.25 8.73
C ILE A 155 -1.94 -2.11 7.34
N ALA A 156 -3.18 -1.64 7.26
CA ALA A 156 -3.79 -1.27 5.98
C ALA A 156 -3.10 -0.02 5.44
N VAL A 157 -2.65 -0.08 4.18
CA VAL A 157 -1.94 1.01 3.52
C VAL A 157 -2.51 1.29 2.14
N VAL A 158 -2.40 2.55 1.71
CA VAL A 158 -2.59 2.99 0.33
C VAL A 158 -1.31 3.62 -0.16
N GLY A 159 -1.06 3.56 -1.47
CA GLY A 159 0.20 4.00 -2.03
C GLY A 159 0.18 4.26 -3.51
N LEU A 160 1.35 4.64 -4.01
CA LEU A 160 1.61 4.84 -5.43
C LEU A 160 2.91 4.11 -5.77
N THR A 161 2.92 3.41 -6.91
CA THR A 161 4.15 2.90 -7.50
C THR A 161 4.47 3.65 -8.79
N VAL A 162 5.76 3.93 -8.99
CA VAL A 162 6.31 4.49 -10.23
C VAL A 162 7.48 3.60 -10.64
N GLN A 163 7.41 3.03 -11.84
CA GLN A 163 8.41 2.11 -12.37
C GLN A 163 8.91 2.65 -13.70
N LEU A 164 10.21 2.89 -13.78
CA LEU A 164 10.88 3.51 -14.92
C LEU A 164 11.63 2.46 -15.73
N THR A 165 11.37 2.45 -17.03
CA THR A 165 12.12 1.66 -18.00
C THR A 165 12.80 2.59 -18.98
N VAL A 166 14.07 2.34 -19.25
CA VAL A 166 14.84 3.12 -20.22
C VAL A 166 15.10 2.23 -21.42
N THR A 167 14.51 2.60 -22.56
CA THR A 167 14.69 1.90 -23.83
C THR A 167 15.50 2.78 -24.78
N ILE A 168 16.78 2.45 -24.96
CA ILE A 168 17.64 3.18 -25.90
C ILE A 168 17.47 2.56 -27.29
N GLY A 169 16.53 3.09 -28.07
CA GLY A 169 16.46 2.82 -29.50
C GLY A 169 17.54 3.59 -30.24
N LYS A 170 18.75 3.02 -30.41
CA LYS A 170 19.64 3.49 -31.49
C LYS A 170 19.19 2.85 -32.80
N ASN A 171 19.06 3.66 -33.85
CA ASN A 171 18.96 3.22 -35.25
C ASN A 171 17.80 2.26 -35.58
N ASN A 172 16.56 2.59 -35.20
CA ASN A 172 15.39 1.87 -35.70
C ASN A 172 15.33 0.37 -35.31
N GLN A 173 16.12 -0.07 -34.31
CA GLN A 173 16.01 -1.43 -33.79
C GLN A 173 14.66 -1.61 -33.10
N VAL A 174 13.91 -2.62 -33.55
CA VAL A 174 12.65 -3.02 -32.95
C VAL A 174 12.96 -3.50 -31.53
N VAL A 175 12.64 -2.68 -30.55
CA VAL A 175 12.65 -3.10 -29.15
C VAL A 175 11.42 -3.96 -28.95
N ASP A 176 11.62 -5.17 -28.43
CA ASP A 176 10.52 -6.01 -28.00
C ASP A 176 9.86 -5.39 -26.78
N TRP A 177 8.86 -4.54 -27.02
CA TRP A 177 8.06 -3.86 -25.99
C TRP A 177 7.28 -4.83 -25.10
N ARG A 178 7.28 -6.12 -25.41
CA ARG A 178 6.70 -7.16 -24.56
C ARG A 178 7.60 -7.54 -23.41
N SER A 179 8.90 -7.22 -23.45
CA SER A 179 9.86 -7.57 -22.40
C SER A 179 10.98 -6.53 -22.33
N ILE A 180 11.02 -5.78 -21.23
CA ILE A 180 11.95 -4.66 -21.03
C ILE A 180 12.49 -4.66 -19.60
N LEU A 181 13.76 -4.26 -19.45
CA LEU A 181 14.39 -4.13 -18.15
C LEU A 181 13.96 -2.84 -17.46
N ILE A 182 13.68 -2.93 -16.17
CA ILE A 182 13.45 -1.75 -15.33
C ILE A 182 14.79 -1.11 -14.98
N ALA A 183 14.90 0.20 -15.17
CA ALA A 183 16.04 0.98 -14.72
C ALA A 183 15.93 1.28 -13.22
N SER A 184 14.76 1.75 -12.77
CA SER A 184 14.48 2.03 -11.37
C SER A 184 12.99 2.03 -11.10
N GLY A 185 12.62 1.94 -9.83
CA GLY A 185 11.27 2.14 -9.36
C GLY A 185 11.25 2.68 -7.95
N ASN A 186 10.14 3.35 -7.61
CA ASN A 186 9.83 3.79 -6.27
C ASN A 186 8.39 3.44 -5.95
N THR A 187 8.18 2.85 -4.79
CA THR A 187 6.85 2.54 -4.26
C THR A 187 6.71 3.15 -2.89
N THR A 188 5.68 3.98 -2.73
CA THR A 188 5.44 4.75 -1.52
C THR A 188 4.14 4.27 -0.90
N LEU A 189 4.20 3.84 0.36
CA LEU A 189 3.05 3.35 1.14
C LEU A 189 2.76 4.29 2.30
N THR A 190 1.48 4.55 2.53
CA THR A 190 1.00 5.39 3.62
C THR A 190 -0.07 4.63 4.41
N PRO A 191 0.06 4.52 5.74
CA PRO A 191 -0.97 3.93 6.59
C PRO A 191 -2.32 4.62 6.42
N VAL A 192 -3.38 3.82 6.33
CA VAL A 192 -4.75 4.33 6.35
C VAL A 192 -5.09 4.67 7.80
N VAL A 193 -5.01 5.95 8.14
CA VAL A 193 -5.44 6.43 9.45
C VAL A 193 -6.98 6.42 9.49
N PRO A 194 -7.61 5.87 10.55
CA PRO A 194 -9.06 5.95 10.72
C PRO A 194 -9.54 7.39 10.57
N GLU A 195 -10.54 7.61 9.72
CA GLU A 195 -11.05 8.95 9.46
C GLU A 195 -11.48 9.63 10.78
N PRO A 196 -11.22 10.95 10.96
CA PRO A 196 -11.66 11.70 12.14
C PRO A 196 -13.16 11.58 12.43
N SER A 197 -13.98 11.28 11.41
CA SER A 197 -15.42 11.00 11.49
C SER A 197 -15.75 9.76 12.32
N THR A 198 -14.93 8.70 12.24
CA THR A 198 -15.10 7.45 13.00
C THR A 198 -14.80 7.68 14.48
N LEU A 199 -13.78 8.49 14.77
CA LEU A 199 -13.47 8.98 16.12
C LEU A 199 -14.58 9.88 16.67
N GLY A 200 -15.13 10.77 15.84
CA GLY A 200 -16.26 11.61 16.20
C GLY A 200 -17.52 10.80 16.52
N LEU A 201 -17.82 9.76 15.74
CA LEU A 201 -18.95 8.87 15.99
C LEU A 201 -18.78 8.07 17.29
N LEU A 202 -17.58 7.55 17.57
CA LEU A 202 -17.29 6.87 18.83
C LEU A 202 -17.43 7.83 20.02
N GLY A 203 -16.86 9.02 19.91
CA GLY A 203 -16.93 10.06 20.95
C GLY A 203 -18.37 10.49 21.24
N THR A 204 -19.16 10.75 20.20
CA THR A 204 -20.58 11.10 20.34
C THR A 204 -21.42 9.94 20.89
N GLY A 205 -21.12 8.70 20.49
CA GLY A 205 -21.74 7.49 21.04
C GLY A 205 -21.50 7.34 22.54
N LEU A 206 -20.28 7.58 23.03
CA LEU A 206 -19.96 7.54 24.46
C LEU A 206 -20.67 8.64 25.24
N VAL A 207 -20.77 9.86 24.69
CA VAL A 207 -21.52 10.96 25.32
C VAL A 207 -23.01 10.64 25.42
N ALA A 208 -23.61 10.05 24.38
CA ALA A 208 -25.00 9.62 24.40
C ALA A 208 -25.27 8.56 25.47
N VAL A 209 -24.37 7.58 25.62
CA VAL A 209 -24.47 6.56 26.68
C VAL A 209 -24.32 7.19 28.07
N ALA A 210 -23.38 8.12 28.27
CA ALA A 210 -23.21 8.82 29.54
C ALA A 210 -24.45 9.65 29.92
N ALA A 211 -25.08 10.33 28.95
CA ALA A 211 -26.32 11.06 29.17
C ALA A 211 -27.47 10.14 29.60
N LEU A 212 -27.57 8.95 29.00
CA LEU A 212 -28.62 7.97 29.29
C LEU A 212 -28.43 7.35 30.69
N VAL A 213 -27.19 7.10 31.11
CA VAL A 213 -26.86 6.70 32.49
C VAL A 213 -27.24 7.79 33.49
N ARG A 214 -26.89 9.05 33.21
CA ARG A 214 -27.23 10.19 34.08
C ARG A 214 -28.74 10.37 34.22
N TYR A 215 -29.49 10.22 33.13
CA TYR A 215 -30.95 10.28 33.14
C TYR A 215 -31.52 9.20 34.08
N ARG A 216 -31.05 7.95 33.95
CA ARG A 216 -31.53 6.82 34.74
C ARG A 216 -31.18 6.88 36.23
N LEU A 217 -30.08 7.55 36.58
CA LEU A 217 -29.68 7.78 37.98
C LEU A 217 -30.49 8.90 38.64
N ARG A 218 -30.98 9.89 37.89
CA ARG A 218 -31.83 10.99 38.41
C ARG A 218 -33.31 10.65 38.46
N SER A 219 -33.79 9.71 37.65
CA SER A 219 -35.18 9.23 37.67
C SER A 219 -35.45 8.21 38.79
N ARG A 220 -34.70 8.29 39.88
CA ARG A 220 -34.76 7.46 41.09
C ARG A 220 -34.60 8.35 42.30
#